data_AF-A0A3B8VHL0-F1
#
_entry.id   AF-A0A3B8VHL0-F1
#
_cell.length_a   1.000
_cell.length_b   1.000
_cell.length_c   1.000
_cell.angle_alpha   90.00
_cell.angle_beta   90.00
_cell.angle_gamma   90.00
#
_symmetry.space_group_name_H-M   'P 1'
#
loop_
_entity.id
_entity.type
_entity.pdbx_description
1 polymer ?
#
loop_
_entity_poly.entity_id
_entity_poly.type
_entity_poly.pdbx_seq_one_letter_code
_entity_poly.pdbx_strand_id
1 'polypeptide(L)'
;WATKSFPADELDEQTKEEAKAIASISVDMLASSKKAVNRAYEIMGIRTAMEVGVDWQVLSTYRNSAGEFGRISQDEGLRAALKWRDGPFSDYSARPRDGDDG
;
A
#
# COMPACT_ATOMS: atom_id res chain seq x y z
N TRP A 1 -4.66 5.85 3.06
CA TRP A 1 -5.71 6.87 2.96
C TRP A 1 -6.64 6.48 1.81
N ALA A 2 -7.93 6.77 1.92
CA ALA A 2 -8.94 6.49 0.90
C ALA A 2 -9.86 7.70 0.76
N THR A 3 -10.45 7.91 -0.42
CA THR A 3 -11.38 9.02 -0.67
C THR A 3 -12.78 8.73 -0.12
N LYS A 4 -13.22 7.47 -0.16
CA LYS A 4 -14.48 6.95 0.39
C LYS A 4 -14.26 5.53 0.93
N SER A 5 -15.12 5.07 1.84
CA SER A 5 -15.08 3.72 2.43
C SER A 5 -16.51 3.17 2.53
N PHE A 6 -16.71 1.91 2.15
CA PHE A 6 -18.01 1.26 2.09
C PHE A 6 -17.97 -0.10 2.79
N PRO A 7 -19.12 -0.63 3.27
CA PRO A 7 -19.25 -2.03 3.66
C PRO A 7 -18.78 -2.99 2.56
N ALA A 8 -18.23 -4.13 2.94
CA ALA A 8 -17.59 -5.07 2.01
C ALA A 8 -18.57 -5.61 0.95
N ASP A 9 -19.82 -5.82 1.34
CA ASP A 9 -20.93 -6.28 0.50
C ASP A 9 -21.46 -5.21 -0.45
N GLU A 10 -21.22 -3.93 -0.18
CA GLU A 10 -21.62 -2.81 -1.04
C GLU A 10 -20.47 -2.28 -1.93
N LEU A 11 -19.22 -2.65 -1.64
CA LEU A 11 -18.02 -2.06 -2.24
C LEU A 11 -18.03 -2.09 -3.78
N ASP A 12 -18.44 -3.21 -4.37
CA ASP A 12 -18.46 -3.38 -5.83
C ASP A 12 -19.48 -2.46 -6.50
N GLU A 13 -20.70 -2.39 -5.95
CA GLU A 13 -21.76 -1.54 -6.50
C GLU A 13 -21.39 -0.05 -6.38
N GLN A 14 -20.92 0.37 -5.20
CA GLN A 14 -20.53 1.76 -4.97
C GLN A 14 -19.34 2.16 -5.86
N THR A 15 -18.37 1.27 -6.05
CA THR A 15 -17.23 1.52 -6.96
C THR A 15 -17.69 1.73 -8.40
N LYS A 16 -18.68 0.95 -8.87
CA LYS A 16 -19.27 1.11 -10.21
C LYS A 16 -20.03 2.42 -10.35
N GLU A 17 -20.77 2.84 -9.33
CA GLU A 17 -21.46 4.14 -9.34
C GLU A 17 -20.48 5.31 -9.45
N GLU A 18 -19.37 5.30 -8.70
CA GLU A 18 -18.32 6.32 -8.84
C GLU A 18 -17.70 6.31 -10.25
N ALA A 19 -17.47 5.12 -10.82
CA ALA A 19 -16.93 4.99 -12.18
C ALA A 19 -17.92 5.51 -13.25
N LYS A 20 -19.23 5.26 -13.09
CA LYS A 20 -20.29 5.80 -13.96
C LYS A 20 -20.30 7.33 -13.94
N ALA A 21 -20.19 7.92 -12.75
CA ALA A 21 -20.10 9.37 -12.61
C ALA A 21 -18.90 9.94 -13.38
N ILE A 22 -17.71 9.34 -13.24
CA ILE A 22 -16.51 9.76 -13.99
C ILE A 22 -16.69 9.57 -15.50
N ALA A 23 -17.29 8.45 -15.91
CA ALA A 23 -17.49 8.12 -17.33
C ALA A 23 -18.48 9.05 -18.04
N SER A 24 -19.33 9.77 -17.30
CA SER A 24 -20.24 10.79 -17.86
C SER A 24 -19.53 12.08 -18.30
N ILE A 25 -18.27 12.28 -17.90
CA ILE A 25 -17.48 13.46 -18.24
C ILE A 25 -16.90 13.30 -19.65
N SER A 26 -16.89 14.37 -20.45
CA SER A 26 -16.23 14.33 -21.76
C SER A 26 -14.73 14.03 -21.64
N VAL A 27 -14.20 13.25 -22.59
CA VAL A 27 -12.83 12.73 -22.53
C VAL A 27 -11.78 13.85 -22.49
N ASP A 28 -12.00 14.94 -23.21
CA ASP A 28 -11.11 16.09 -23.27
C ASP A 28 -11.05 16.85 -21.92
N MET A 29 -12.19 17.00 -21.23
CA MET A 29 -12.26 17.61 -19.90
C MET A 29 -11.63 16.71 -18.85
N LEU A 30 -11.92 15.40 -18.87
CA LEU A 30 -11.33 14.45 -17.95
C LEU A 30 -9.80 14.40 -18.09
N ALA A 31 -9.29 14.37 -19.32
CA ALA A 31 -7.86 14.38 -19.61
C ALA A 31 -7.19 15.69 -19.14
N SER A 32 -7.85 16.83 -19.33
CA SER A 32 -7.34 18.14 -18.90
C SER A 32 -7.24 18.22 -17.38
N SER A 33 -8.29 17.81 -16.66
CA SER A 33 -8.30 17.75 -15.20
C SER A 33 -7.22 16.82 -14.65
N LYS A 34 -7.05 15.62 -15.24
CA LYS A 34 -5.99 14.69 -14.83
C LYS A 34 -4.60 15.27 -15.03
N LYS A 35 -4.36 15.96 -16.17
CA LYS A 35 -3.08 16.64 -16.46
C LYS A 35 -2.78 17.74 -15.45
N ALA A 36 -3.77 18.56 -15.09
CA ALA A 36 -3.60 19.63 -14.12
C ALA A 36 -3.21 19.10 -12.73
N VAL A 37 -3.94 18.08 -12.23
CA VAL A 37 -3.63 17.44 -10.95
C VAL A 37 -2.24 16.79 -10.96
N ASN A 38 -1.92 16.03 -12.00
CA ASN A 38 -0.60 15.41 -12.12
C ASN A 38 0.50 16.48 -12.12
N ARG A 39 0.32 17.59 -12.86
CA ARG A 39 1.29 18.69 -12.88
C ARG A 39 1.50 19.33 -11.51
N ALA A 40 0.45 19.45 -10.69
CA ALA A 40 0.60 19.91 -9.31
C ALA A 40 1.49 18.96 -8.49
N TYR A 41 1.31 17.63 -8.63
CA TYR A 41 2.19 16.65 -7.99
C TYR A 41 3.63 16.69 -8.49
N GLU A 42 3.84 16.94 -9.79
CA GLU A 42 5.18 17.16 -10.35
C GLU A 42 5.87 18.35 -9.70
N ILE A 43 5.15 19.48 -9.57
CA ILE A 43 5.66 20.69 -8.93
C ILE A 43 5.99 20.43 -7.46
N MET A 44 5.19 19.62 -6.77
CA MET A 44 5.48 19.19 -5.39
C MET A 44 6.65 18.20 -5.28
N GLY A 45 7.26 17.78 -6.40
CA GLY A 45 8.46 16.93 -6.40
C GLY A 45 8.18 15.43 -6.30
N ILE A 46 7.00 14.96 -6.73
CA ILE A 46 6.62 13.54 -6.60
C ILE A 46 7.64 12.58 -7.25
N ARG A 47 8.24 12.94 -8.40
CA ARG A 47 9.24 12.09 -9.07
C ARG A 47 10.52 11.97 -8.27
N THR A 48 11.05 13.10 -7.78
CA THR A 48 12.24 13.11 -6.93
C THR A 48 12.00 12.30 -5.65
N ALA A 49 10.82 12.43 -5.03
CA ALA A 49 10.47 11.64 -3.86
C ALA A 49 10.43 10.13 -4.17
N MET A 50 9.94 9.72 -5.34
CA MET A 50 9.95 8.33 -5.77
C MET A 50 11.37 7.80 -6.02
N GLU A 51 12.23 8.57 -6.69
CA GLU A 51 13.63 8.19 -6.96
C GLU A 51 14.41 7.98 -5.66
N VAL A 52 14.36 8.96 -4.75
CA VAL A 52 15.03 8.84 -3.44
C VAL A 52 14.44 7.70 -2.61
N GLY A 53 13.15 7.42 -2.74
CA GLY A 53 12.51 6.27 -2.09
C GLY A 53 13.12 4.92 -2.50
N VAL A 54 13.53 4.77 -3.77
CA VAL A 54 14.19 3.56 -4.26
C VAL A 54 15.58 3.40 -3.64
N ASP A 55 16.36 4.49 -3.55
CA ASP A 55 17.69 4.44 -2.92
C ASP A 55 17.60 3.95 -1.48
N TRP A 56 16.66 4.50 -0.70
CA TRP A 56 16.43 4.06 0.67
C TRP A 56 15.95 2.62 0.77
N GLN A 57 15.08 2.17 -0.15
CA GLN A 57 14.64 0.79 -0.18
C GLN A 57 15.82 -0.17 -0.41
N VAL A 58 16.73 0.16 -1.33
CA VAL A 58 17.94 -0.64 -1.59
C VAL A 58 18.88 -0.61 -0.38
N LEU A 59 19.16 0.56 0.19
CA LEU A 59 19.99 0.66 1.39
C LEU A 59 19.42 -0.14 2.57
N SER A 60 18.09 -0.23 2.66
CA SER A 60 17.42 -1.00 3.72
C SER A 60 17.74 -2.50 3.70
N THR A 61 18.09 -3.06 2.55
CA THR A 61 18.44 -4.49 2.40
C THR A 61 19.82 -4.82 2.95
N TYR A 62 20.69 -3.83 3.13
CA TYR A 62 22.01 -4.00 3.71
C TYR A 62 22.02 -3.93 5.25
N ARG A 63 20.87 -3.68 5.89
CA ARG A 63 20.76 -3.70 7.35
C ARG A 63 20.93 -5.13 7.86
N ASN A 64 21.59 -5.27 9.01
CA ASN A 64 21.87 -6.58 9.62
C ASN A 64 20.61 -7.45 9.82
N SER A 65 19.46 -6.84 10.12
CA SER A 65 18.18 -7.55 10.31
C SER A 65 17.55 -8.06 9.01
N ALA A 66 17.90 -7.51 7.84
CA ALA A 66 17.35 -7.95 6.56
C ALA A 66 17.85 -9.37 6.19
N GLY A 67 19.10 -9.69 6.54
CA GLY A 67 19.66 -11.03 6.36
C GLY A 67 18.90 -12.09 7.15
N GLU A 68 18.54 -11.79 8.40
CA GLU A 68 17.82 -12.72 9.27
C GLU A 68 16.37 -12.95 8.78
N PHE A 69 15.68 -11.89 8.35
CA PHE A 69 14.37 -12.04 7.70
C PHE A 69 14.45 -12.95 6.46
N GLY A 70 15.46 -12.75 5.62
CA GLY A 70 15.69 -13.56 4.43
C GLY A 70 15.96 -15.03 4.78
N ARG A 71 16.81 -15.28 5.78
CA ARG A 71 17.15 -16.62 6.27
C ARG A 71 15.90 -17.36 6.76
N ILE A 72 15.14 -16.77 7.68
CA ILE A 72 13.90 -17.38 8.21
C ILE A 72 12.90 -17.63 7.08
N SER A 73 12.78 -16.70 6.12
CA SER A 73 11.88 -16.86 4.98
C SER A 73 12.25 -18.05 4.09
N GLN A 74 13.55 -18.31 3.89
CA GLN A 74 14.04 -19.45 3.10
C GLN A 74 13.94 -20.78 3.86
N ASP A 75 14.32 -20.78 5.14
CA ASP A 75 14.42 -22.01 5.95
C ASP A 75 13.05 -22.46 6.49
N GLU A 76 12.21 -21.50 6.90
CA GLU A 76 10.97 -21.74 7.67
C GLU A 76 9.71 -21.18 6.96
N GLY A 77 9.90 -20.47 5.85
CA GLY A 77 8.83 -19.90 5.03
C GLY A 77 8.39 -18.49 5.42
N LEU A 78 7.74 -17.80 4.48
CA LEU A 78 7.36 -16.39 4.61
C LEU A 78 6.49 -16.10 5.85
N ARG A 79 5.58 -17.01 6.22
CA ARG A 79 4.69 -16.80 7.38
C ARG A 79 5.48 -16.76 8.69
N ALA A 80 6.51 -17.60 8.84
CA ALA A 80 7.39 -17.59 10.00
C ALA A 80 8.19 -16.29 10.08
N ALA A 81 8.75 -15.84 8.94
CA ALA A 81 9.48 -14.58 8.85
C ALA A 81 8.61 -13.36 9.20
N LEU A 82 7.36 -13.32 8.75
CA LEU A 82 6.41 -12.26 9.11
C LEU A 82 6.08 -12.25 10.61
N LYS A 83 5.83 -13.43 11.20
CA LYS A 83 5.56 -13.52 12.65
C LYS A 83 6.78 -13.09 13.48
N TRP A 84 7.99 -13.46 13.06
CA TRP A 84 9.23 -12.99 13.69
C TRP A 84 9.40 -11.46 13.59
N ARG A 85 9.09 -10.88 12.41
CA ARG A 85 9.18 -9.43 12.17
C ARG A 85 8.15 -8.64 12.99
N ASP A 86 6.91 -9.12 13.03
CA ASP A 86 5.79 -8.38 13.63
C ASP A 86 5.60 -8.68 15.12
N GLY A 87 6.13 -9.82 15.60
CA GLY A 87 5.99 -10.31 16.98
C GLY A 87 6.33 -9.29 18.07
N PRO A 88 7.44 -8.54 17.98
CA PRO A 88 7.78 -7.50 18.96
C PRO A 88 6.75 -6.36 19.08
N PHE A 89 5.91 -6.17 18.06
CA PHE A 89 4.92 -5.10 17.98
C PHE A 89 3.48 -5.61 18.21
N SER A 90 3.27 -6.92 18.28
CA SER A 90 1.94 -7.56 18.41
C SER A 90 0.91 -7.08 17.38
N ASP A 91 1.37 -6.78 16.16
CA ASP A 91 0.55 -6.22 15.08
C ASP A 91 0.57 -7.13 13.84
N TYR A 92 -0.26 -6.83 12.83
CA TYR A 92 -0.36 -7.53 11.55
C TYR A 92 -0.44 -9.06 11.70
N SER A 93 0.64 -9.78 11.35
CA SER A 93 0.69 -11.24 11.39
C SER A 93 0.76 -11.82 12.81
N ALA A 94 1.14 -11.00 13.79
CA ALA A 94 1.17 -11.33 15.20
C ALA A 94 -0.04 -10.75 15.98
N ARG A 95 -0.98 -10.08 15.29
CA ARG A 95 -2.18 -9.53 15.92
C ARG A 95 -3.07 -10.68 16.43
N PRO A 96 -3.53 -10.63 17.70
CA PRO A 96 -4.53 -11.57 18.22
C PRO A 96 -5.78 -11.51 17.36
N ARG A 97 -6.33 -12.68 16.99
CA ARG A 97 -7.62 -12.74 16.31
C ARG A 97 -8.72 -12.77 17.35
N ASP A 98 -9.83 -12.09 17.08
CA ASP A 98 -11.01 -12.15 17.94
C ASP A 98 -11.44 -13.63 18.08
N GLY A 99 -11.31 -14.17 19.29
CA GLY A 99 -11.59 -15.58 19.62
C GLY A 99 -10.37 -16.48 19.90
N ASP A 100 -9.14 -15.94 19.95
CA ASP A 100 -7.91 -16.67 20.33
C ASP A 100 -7.55 -16.43 21.82
N ASP A 101 -8.58 -16.30 22.66
CA ASP A 101 -8.48 -16.33 24.12
C ASP A 101 -8.54 -17.82 24.51
N GLY A 102 -7.47 -18.34 25.10
CA GLY A 102 -7.36 -19.75 25.50
C GLY A 102 -8.46 -20.24 26.44
#